data_AF-A0A6H9RU37-F1
#
_entry.id   AF-A0A6H9RU37-F1
#
_cell.length_a   1.000
_cell.length_b   1.000
_cell.length_c   1.000
_cell.angle_alpha   90.00
_cell.angle_beta   90.00
_cell.angle_gamma   90.00
#
_symmetry.space_group_name_H-M   'P 1'
#
loop_
_entity.id
_entity.type
_entity.pdbx_description
1 polymer ?
#
loop_
_entity_poly.entity_id
_entity_poly.type
_entity_poly.pdbx_seq_one_letter_code
_entity_poly.pdbx_strand_id
1 'polypeptide(L)'
;LTGLATLALWLAGMTPFEAINHAMSLISTGGFSTSDASLGHWPQPAIHWVSVVVMMAGALPFTLYVATLRGHKRALLKDQQVRGFVGFLVITWLIVGTWLSLNSDYSWWDAVRIVAVNVTSVVTTTGVALGDYTLWGSFALLLFFYLTFVGGCSGSTAGGLKIFRFQV
;
A
#
# COMPACT_ATOMS: atom_id res chain seq x y z
N LEU A 1 -5.70 14.86 3.42
CA LEU A 1 -5.62 13.43 3.09
C LEU A 1 -6.40 12.58 4.10
N THR A 2 -6.15 12.73 5.39
CA THR A 2 -6.81 11.92 6.44
C THR A 2 -8.32 11.96 6.41
N GLY A 3 -8.95 13.14 6.35
CA GLY A 3 -10.42 13.21 6.23
C GLY A 3 -10.99 12.52 4.99
N LEU A 4 -10.30 12.57 3.85
CA LEU A 4 -10.72 11.86 2.63
C LEU A 4 -10.56 10.33 2.79
N ALA A 5 -9.47 9.87 3.41
CA ALA A 5 -9.26 8.46 3.71
C ALA A 5 -10.29 7.92 4.71
N THR A 6 -10.62 8.68 5.75
CA THR A 6 -11.68 8.33 6.71
C THR A 6 -13.02 8.15 6.00
N LEU A 7 -13.41 9.11 5.15
CA LEU A 7 -14.66 9.00 4.38
C LEU A 7 -14.65 7.78 3.46
N ALA A 8 -13.55 7.52 2.76
CA ALA A 8 -13.43 6.39 1.86
C ALA A 8 -13.52 5.03 2.60
N LEU A 9 -12.83 4.89 3.74
CA LEU A 9 -12.87 3.67 4.56
C LEU A 9 -14.24 3.46 5.23
N TRP A 10 -14.88 4.54 5.66
CA TRP A 10 -16.24 4.50 6.21
C TRP A 10 -17.24 4.04 5.14
N LEU A 11 -17.19 4.61 3.93
CA LEU A 11 -18.03 4.20 2.81
C LEU A 11 -17.74 2.77 2.34
N ALA A 12 -16.51 2.28 2.53
CA ALA A 12 -16.13 0.90 2.21
C ALA A 12 -16.65 -0.13 3.23
N GLY A 13 -17.12 0.31 4.40
CA GLY A 13 -17.81 -0.55 5.37
C GLY A 13 -17.20 -0.59 6.78
N MET A 14 -16.15 0.19 7.08
CA MET A 14 -15.64 0.32 8.46
C MET A 14 -16.60 1.14 9.32
N THR A 15 -16.63 0.91 10.64
CA THR A 15 -17.31 1.85 11.54
C THR A 15 -16.58 3.20 11.57
N PRO A 16 -17.23 4.31 11.97
CA PRO A 16 -16.57 5.62 12.03
C PRO A 16 -15.29 5.63 12.89
N PHE A 17 -15.29 4.90 14.02
CA PHE A 17 -14.12 4.79 14.89
C PHE A 17 -12.96 4.07 14.20
N GLU A 18 -13.23 2.92 13.57
CA GLU A 18 -12.23 2.16 12.82
C GLU A 18 -11.68 2.96 11.64
N ALA A 19 -12.56 3.63 10.89
CA ALA A 19 -12.20 4.42 9.72
C ALA A 19 -11.28 5.61 10.07
N ILE A 20 -11.52 6.30 11.19
CA ILE A 20 -10.67 7.40 11.65
C ILE A 20 -9.29 6.86 12.04
N ASN A 21 -9.24 5.80 12.84
CA ASN A 21 -7.99 5.21 13.32
C ASN A 21 -7.14 4.65 12.17
N HIS A 22 -7.75 3.91 11.24
CA HIS A 22 -7.06 3.38 10.07
C HIS A 22 -6.61 4.48 9.12
N ALA A 23 -7.42 5.52 8.89
CA ALA A 23 -7.00 6.64 8.05
C ALA A 23 -5.76 7.34 8.60
N MET A 24 -5.69 7.55 9.93
CA MET A 24 -4.51 8.14 10.57
C MET A 24 -3.28 7.23 10.42
N SER A 25 -3.46 5.93 10.68
CA SER A 25 -2.38 4.93 10.64
C SER A 25 -1.83 4.69 9.23
N LEU A 26 -2.70 4.53 8.23
CA LEU A 26 -2.29 4.23 6.86
C LEU A 26 -1.61 5.43 6.17
N ILE A 27 -2.06 6.66 6.45
CA ILE A 27 -1.45 7.87 5.87
C ILE A 27 -0.09 8.19 6.48
N SER A 28 0.08 7.94 7.78
CA SER A 28 1.36 8.14 8.46
C SER A 28 2.33 6.99 8.25
N THR A 29 1.94 5.96 7.47
CA THR A 29 2.68 4.71 7.29
C THR A 29 3.05 4.05 8.63
N GLY A 30 2.11 4.08 9.59
CA GLY A 30 2.33 3.64 10.97
C GLY A 30 1.91 2.20 11.29
N GLY A 31 0.99 1.60 10.53
CA GLY A 31 0.70 0.17 10.61
C GLY A 31 -0.21 -0.31 11.73
N PHE A 32 -0.58 0.57 12.66
CA PHE A 32 -1.53 0.27 13.71
C PHE A 32 -2.93 -0.04 13.16
N SER A 33 -3.59 -0.99 13.79
CA SER A 33 -4.95 -1.44 13.48
C SER A 33 -5.77 -1.49 14.79
N THR A 34 -7.08 -1.36 14.68
CA THR A 34 -8.01 -1.56 15.80
C THR A 34 -8.35 -3.04 16.05
N SER A 35 -7.82 -3.93 15.22
CA SER A 35 -7.97 -5.38 15.31
C SER A 35 -6.62 -6.08 15.19
N ASP A 36 -6.43 -7.15 15.96
CA ASP A 36 -5.22 -8.00 15.93
C ASP A 36 -5.01 -8.66 14.56
N ALA A 37 -6.10 -8.92 13.81
CA ALA A 37 -6.04 -9.47 12.46
C ALA A 37 -5.64 -8.42 11.40
N SER A 38 -5.29 -7.19 11.81
CA SER A 38 -5.01 -6.06 10.91
C SER A 38 -6.16 -5.85 9.90
N LEU A 39 -5.85 -5.63 8.63
CA LEU A 39 -6.87 -5.50 7.58
C LEU A 39 -7.64 -6.81 7.31
N GLY A 40 -7.14 -7.95 7.77
CA GLY A 40 -7.82 -9.25 7.68
C GLY A 40 -9.11 -9.35 8.50
N HIS A 41 -9.38 -8.39 9.40
CA HIS A 41 -10.65 -8.32 10.13
C HIS A 41 -11.85 -8.06 9.20
N TRP A 42 -11.65 -7.29 8.13
CA TRP A 42 -12.72 -6.90 7.21
C TRP A 42 -12.71 -7.77 5.95
N PRO A 43 -13.77 -8.53 5.66
CA PRO A 43 -13.83 -9.36 4.45
C PRO A 43 -14.06 -8.55 3.17
N GLN A 44 -14.52 -7.29 3.26
CA GLN A 44 -14.94 -6.50 2.11
C GLN A 44 -13.73 -6.11 1.22
N PRO A 45 -13.72 -6.50 -0.07
CA PRO A 45 -12.64 -6.14 -0.98
C PRO A 45 -12.44 -4.64 -1.15
N ALA A 46 -13.51 -3.85 -0.98
CA ALA A 46 -13.47 -2.40 -1.08
C ALA A 46 -12.51 -1.78 -0.04
N ILE A 47 -12.49 -2.28 1.20
CA ILE A 47 -11.62 -1.79 2.26
C ILE A 47 -10.15 -2.03 1.89
N HIS A 48 -9.84 -3.19 1.33
CA HIS A 48 -8.48 -3.54 0.90
C HIS A 48 -7.95 -2.59 -0.18
N TRP A 49 -8.75 -2.33 -1.21
CA TRP A 49 -8.35 -1.42 -2.29
C TRP A 49 -8.25 0.04 -1.82
N VAL A 50 -9.17 0.49 -0.97
CA VAL A 50 -9.07 1.83 -0.36
C VAL A 50 -7.79 1.94 0.46
N SER A 51 -7.48 0.94 1.28
CA SER A 51 -6.25 0.92 2.08
C SER A 51 -4.98 0.97 1.22
N VAL A 52 -4.92 0.23 0.10
CA VAL A 52 -3.81 0.30 -0.87
C VAL A 52 -3.62 1.73 -1.39
N VAL A 53 -4.69 2.38 -1.82
CA VAL A 53 -4.64 3.75 -2.32
C VAL A 53 -4.19 4.73 -1.24
N VAL A 54 -4.67 4.56 0.00
CA VAL A 54 -4.31 5.42 1.13
C VAL A 54 -2.84 5.27 1.51
N MET A 55 -2.32 4.04 1.55
CA MET A 55 -0.89 3.76 1.80
C MET A 55 -0.01 4.35 0.70
N MET A 56 -0.40 4.18 -0.57
CA MET A 56 0.29 4.80 -1.69
C MET A 56 0.30 6.31 -1.55
N ALA A 57 -0.82 6.92 -1.17
CA ALA A 57 -0.92 8.37 -0.99
C ALA A 57 0.02 8.89 0.11
N GLY A 58 0.19 8.17 1.22
CA GLY A 58 1.16 8.49 2.28
C GLY A 58 2.61 8.36 1.84
N ALA A 59 2.89 7.44 0.90
CA ALA A 59 4.22 7.16 0.38
C ALA A 59 4.68 8.08 -0.77
N LEU A 60 3.85 9.02 -1.23
CA LEU A 60 4.22 10.02 -2.23
C LEU A 60 4.87 11.27 -1.60
N PRO A 61 5.70 12.04 -2.33
CA PRO A 61 6.34 13.23 -1.81
C PRO A 61 5.34 14.33 -1.41
N PHE A 62 5.40 14.83 -0.17
CA PHE A 62 4.54 15.92 0.28
C PHE A 62 4.70 17.21 -0.53
N THR A 63 5.91 17.46 -1.01
CA THR A 63 6.23 18.61 -1.87
C THR A 63 5.40 18.62 -3.16
N LEU A 64 5.12 17.44 -3.74
CA LEU A 64 4.31 17.32 -4.95
C LEU A 64 2.82 17.57 -4.68
N TYR A 65 2.30 17.20 -3.50
CA TYR A 65 0.95 17.59 -3.11
C TYR A 65 0.81 19.11 -3.02
N VAL A 66 1.77 19.79 -2.38
CA VAL A 66 1.79 21.26 -2.30
C VAL A 66 1.89 21.89 -3.69
N ALA A 67 2.76 21.38 -4.56
CA ALA A 67 2.89 21.88 -5.94
C ALA A 67 1.58 21.73 -6.75
N THR A 68 0.89 20.59 -6.58
CA THR A 68 -0.40 20.32 -7.23
C THR A 68 -1.48 21.30 -6.77
N LEU A 69 -1.54 21.61 -5.48
CA LEU A 69 -2.46 22.61 -4.93
C LEU A 69 -2.15 24.03 -5.39
N ARG A 70 -0.87 24.34 -5.68
CA ARG A 70 -0.42 25.62 -6.24
C ARG A 70 -0.61 25.75 -7.76
N GLY A 71 -1.42 24.89 -8.37
CA GLY A 71 -1.79 24.98 -9.80
C GLY A 71 -1.00 24.07 -10.74
N HIS A 72 0.05 23.38 -10.27
CA HIS A 72 0.80 22.41 -11.08
C HIS A 72 0.10 21.04 -11.07
N LYS A 73 -1.12 20.97 -11.62
CA LYS A 73 -2.00 19.79 -11.54
C LYS A 73 -1.40 18.48 -12.06
N ARG A 74 -0.38 18.57 -12.92
CA ARG A 74 0.31 17.40 -13.51
C ARG A 74 1.63 17.05 -12.81
N ALA A 75 2.00 17.73 -11.71
CA ALA A 75 3.27 17.52 -11.02
C ALA A 75 3.43 16.06 -10.55
N LEU A 76 2.42 15.50 -9.88
CA LEU A 76 2.42 14.11 -9.44
C LEU A 76 2.56 13.10 -10.59
N LEU A 77 1.86 13.33 -11.70
CA LEU A 77 1.84 12.38 -12.84
C LEU A 77 3.10 12.43 -13.70
N LYS A 78 3.81 13.56 -13.72
CA LYS A 78 5.04 13.73 -14.49
C LYS A 78 6.29 13.35 -13.70
N ASP A 79 6.19 13.23 -12.39
CA ASP A 79 7.32 12.91 -11.54
C ASP A 79 7.80 11.47 -11.75
N GLN A 80 9.11 11.31 -11.97
CA GLN A 80 9.72 10.02 -12.27
C GLN A 80 9.71 9.06 -11.06
N GLN A 81 9.82 9.58 -9.83
CA GLN A 81 9.74 8.76 -8.62
C GLN A 81 8.33 8.20 -8.46
N VAL A 82 7.30 9.04 -8.64
CA VAL A 82 5.89 8.60 -8.56
C VAL A 82 5.59 7.55 -9.62
N ARG A 83 5.97 7.80 -10.88
CA ARG A 83 5.73 6.85 -11.99
C ARG A 83 6.42 5.52 -11.77
N GLY A 84 7.70 5.53 -11.36
CA GLY A 84 8.42 4.30 -11.11
C GLY A 84 7.95 3.57 -9.84
N PHE A 85 7.53 4.29 -8.80
CA PHE A 85 6.92 3.68 -7.61
C PHE A 85 5.61 2.97 -7.96
N VAL A 86 4.70 3.65 -8.66
CA VAL A 86 3.42 3.06 -9.08
C VAL A 86 3.66 1.90 -10.05
N GLY A 87 4.56 2.06 -11.02
CA GLY A 87 4.91 0.98 -11.96
C GLY A 87 5.50 -0.24 -11.26
N PHE A 88 6.43 -0.04 -10.34
CA PHE A 88 7.02 -1.10 -9.52
C PHE A 88 5.96 -1.87 -8.73
N LEU A 89 5.06 -1.17 -8.04
CA LEU A 89 3.99 -1.80 -7.29
C LEU A 89 3.07 -2.62 -8.19
N VAL A 90 2.56 -2.03 -9.28
CA VAL A 90 1.62 -2.72 -10.19
C VAL A 90 2.26 -3.96 -10.81
N ILE A 91 3.50 -3.86 -11.29
CA ILE A 91 4.24 -5.01 -11.85
C ILE A 91 4.40 -6.10 -10.79
N THR A 92 4.81 -5.73 -9.57
CA THR A 92 4.98 -6.68 -8.46
C THR A 92 3.66 -7.36 -8.10
N TRP A 93 2.56 -6.60 -8.00
CA TRP A 93 1.24 -7.17 -7.69
C TRP A 93 0.78 -8.18 -8.74
N LEU A 94 0.98 -7.89 -10.03
CA LEU A 94 0.56 -8.78 -11.11
C LEU A 94 1.41 -10.05 -11.17
N ILE A 95 2.73 -9.93 -11.05
CA ILE A 95 3.64 -11.09 -11.07
C ILE A 95 3.38 -11.99 -9.86
N VAL A 96 3.40 -11.41 -8.66
CA VAL A 96 3.29 -12.17 -7.41
C VAL A 96 1.85 -12.64 -7.19
N GLY A 97 0.85 -11.85 -7.58
CA GLY A 97 -0.56 -12.24 -7.54
C GLY A 97 -0.87 -13.40 -8.48
N THR A 98 -0.32 -13.38 -9.70
CA THR A 98 -0.46 -14.52 -10.63
C THR A 98 0.26 -15.74 -10.10
N TRP A 99 1.47 -15.59 -9.57
CA TRP A 99 2.19 -16.70 -8.92
C TRP A 99 1.40 -17.28 -7.74
N LEU A 100 0.86 -16.44 -6.86
CA LEU A 100 0.07 -16.88 -5.70
C LEU A 100 -1.18 -17.63 -6.16
N SER A 101 -1.91 -17.11 -7.15
CA SER A 101 -3.11 -17.77 -7.70
C SER A 101 -2.83 -19.15 -8.31
N LEU A 102 -1.63 -19.37 -8.86
CA LEU A 102 -1.23 -20.68 -9.42
C LEU A 102 -0.77 -21.68 -8.35
N ASN A 103 -0.39 -21.21 -7.17
CA ASN A 103 0.19 -22.03 -6.10
C ASN A 103 -0.72 -22.13 -4.86
N SER A 104 -1.94 -21.60 -4.91
CA SER A 104 -2.91 -21.61 -3.82
C SER A 104 -4.34 -21.67 -4.35
N ASP A 105 -5.30 -21.92 -3.46
CA ASP A 105 -6.73 -22.01 -3.81
C ASP A 105 -7.41 -20.65 -4.05
N TYR A 106 -6.65 -19.55 -4.00
CA TYR A 106 -7.21 -18.21 -4.22
C TYR A 106 -7.54 -17.97 -5.69
N SER A 107 -8.71 -17.38 -5.93
CA SER A 107 -9.05 -16.83 -7.24
C SER A 107 -8.02 -15.77 -7.65
N TRP A 108 -7.79 -15.60 -8.96
CA TRP A 108 -6.79 -14.65 -9.44
C TRP A 108 -7.01 -13.22 -8.92
N TRP A 109 -8.27 -12.77 -8.88
CA TRP A 109 -8.63 -11.45 -8.36
C TRP A 109 -8.36 -11.30 -6.87
N ASP A 110 -8.64 -12.34 -6.08
CA ASP A 110 -8.35 -12.32 -4.64
C ASP A 110 -6.86 -12.40 -4.37
N ALA A 111 -6.12 -13.23 -5.12
CA ALA A 111 -4.67 -13.33 -5.00
C ALA A 111 -4.00 -11.98 -5.29
N VAL A 112 -4.37 -11.31 -6.39
CA VAL A 112 -3.85 -9.97 -6.73
C VAL A 112 -4.20 -8.95 -5.65
N ARG A 113 -5.42 -8.97 -5.10
CA ARG A 113 -5.83 -8.08 -4.00
C ARG A 113 -5.01 -8.30 -2.74
N ILE A 114 -4.86 -9.57 -2.32
CA ILE A 114 -4.12 -9.95 -1.11
C ILE A 114 -2.64 -9.54 -1.26
N VAL A 115 -2.05 -9.82 -2.41
CA VAL A 115 -0.68 -9.39 -2.75
C VAL A 115 -0.58 -7.86 -2.77
N ALA A 116 -1.54 -7.15 -3.37
CA ALA A 116 -1.52 -5.70 -3.45
C ALA A 116 -1.46 -5.05 -2.06
N VAL A 117 -2.28 -5.52 -1.12
CA VAL A 117 -2.26 -5.02 0.26
C VAL A 117 -0.92 -5.28 0.92
N ASN A 118 -0.44 -6.53 0.92
CA ASN A 118 0.77 -6.91 1.64
C ASN A 118 2.03 -6.29 1.01
N VAL A 119 2.17 -6.32 -0.32
CA VAL A 119 3.32 -5.72 -1.03
C VAL A 119 3.35 -4.21 -0.83
N THR A 120 2.22 -3.52 -0.99
CA THR A 120 2.17 -2.07 -0.77
C THR A 120 2.49 -1.73 0.66
N SER A 121 1.93 -2.48 1.62
CA SER A 121 2.22 -2.28 3.04
C SER A 121 3.72 -2.39 3.35
N VAL A 122 4.39 -3.42 2.85
CA VAL A 122 5.83 -3.62 3.08
C VAL A 122 6.67 -2.54 2.40
N VAL A 123 6.40 -2.26 1.12
CA VAL A 123 7.17 -1.28 0.32
C VAL A 123 6.97 0.16 0.80
N THR A 124 5.76 0.49 1.27
CA THR A 124 5.47 1.80 1.88
C THR A 124 5.88 1.87 3.35
N THR A 125 6.42 0.77 3.89
CA THR A 125 6.76 0.57 5.29
C THR A 125 5.59 0.87 6.23
N THR A 126 4.36 0.65 5.77
CA THR A 126 3.16 0.84 6.59
C THR A 126 3.05 -0.26 7.62
N GLY A 127 3.22 -1.53 7.24
CA GLY A 127 3.22 -2.66 8.19
C GLY A 127 1.85 -3.23 8.57
N VAL A 128 0.78 -2.88 7.85
CA VAL A 128 -0.50 -3.63 7.90
C VAL A 128 -0.42 -4.94 7.13
N ALA A 129 -1.24 -5.92 7.49
CA ALA A 129 -1.28 -7.23 6.81
C ALA A 129 -2.70 -7.63 6.44
N LEU A 130 -2.83 -8.35 5.34
CA LEU A 130 -4.05 -9.05 4.94
C LEU A 130 -3.74 -10.55 4.86
N GLY A 131 -4.03 -11.24 5.96
CA GLY A 131 -3.61 -12.63 6.17
C GLY A 131 -2.11 -12.76 6.44
N ASP A 132 -1.67 -14.00 6.65
CA ASP A 132 -0.27 -14.32 6.93
C ASP A 132 0.45 -14.74 5.65
N TYR A 133 1.27 -13.83 5.10
CA TYR A 133 2.08 -14.09 3.90
C TYR A 133 3.30 -14.99 4.19
N THR A 134 3.63 -15.27 5.45
CA THR A 134 4.71 -16.21 5.80
C THR A 134 4.34 -17.65 5.46
N LEU A 135 3.03 -17.94 5.38
CA LEU A 135 2.49 -19.25 5.02
C LEU A 135 2.49 -19.52 3.50
N TRP A 136 2.84 -18.54 2.66
CA TRP A 136 2.87 -18.71 1.20
C TRP A 136 4.12 -19.47 0.71
N GLY A 137 5.00 -19.86 1.63
CA GLY A 137 6.21 -20.62 1.35
C GLY A 137 7.48 -19.78 1.25
N SER A 138 8.62 -20.46 1.10
CA SER A 138 9.95 -19.84 1.20
C SER A 138 10.22 -18.79 0.13
N PHE A 139 9.64 -18.94 -1.07
CA PHE A 139 9.77 -17.95 -2.14
C PHE A 139 9.18 -16.59 -1.73
N ALA A 140 7.95 -16.59 -1.20
CA ALA A 140 7.29 -15.37 -0.77
C ALA A 140 8.04 -14.70 0.38
N LEU A 141 8.50 -15.47 1.38
CA LEU A 141 9.30 -14.94 2.50
C LEU A 141 10.56 -14.21 2.03
N LEU A 142 11.33 -14.83 1.14
CA LEU A 142 12.55 -14.24 0.59
C LEU A 142 12.24 -12.99 -0.25
N LEU A 143 11.17 -13.03 -1.05
CA LEU A 143 10.70 -11.88 -1.81
C LEU A 143 10.31 -10.70 -0.89
N PHE A 144 9.48 -10.93 0.13
CA PHE A 144 9.06 -9.89 1.07
C PHE A 144 10.23 -9.33 1.89
N PHE A 145 11.24 -10.15 2.19
CA PHE A 145 12.49 -9.68 2.78
C PHE A 145 13.18 -8.66 1.87
N TYR A 146 13.32 -8.93 0.57
CA TYR A 146 13.88 -7.95 -0.37
C TYR A 146 13.01 -6.70 -0.51
N LEU A 147 11.68 -6.86 -0.53
CA LEU A 147 10.74 -5.73 -0.61
C LEU A 147 10.86 -4.77 0.59
N THR A 148 11.23 -5.26 1.76
CA THR A 148 11.46 -4.43 2.97
C THR A 148 12.56 -3.38 2.76
N PHE A 149 13.53 -3.65 1.89
CA PHE A 149 14.58 -2.67 1.57
C PHE A 149 14.07 -1.57 0.62
N VAL A 150 13.05 -1.85 -0.18
CA VAL A 150 12.45 -0.88 -1.10
C VAL A 150 11.49 0.02 -0.33
N GLY A 151 11.76 1.32 -0.32
CA GLY A 151 10.92 2.32 0.32
C GLY A 151 10.15 3.20 -0.68
N GLY A 152 9.17 3.94 -0.16
CA GLY A 152 8.41 4.94 -0.91
C GLY A 152 9.27 6.10 -1.48
N CYS A 153 8.60 7.12 -2.01
CA CYS A 153 9.29 8.25 -2.64
C CYS A 153 10.02 9.12 -1.60
N SER A 154 11.00 9.92 -2.06
CA SER A 154 11.72 10.85 -1.17
C SER A 154 10.78 11.96 -0.69
N GLY A 155 10.88 12.35 0.58
CA GLY A 155 10.00 13.38 1.17
C GLY A 155 8.55 12.91 1.43
N SER A 156 8.34 11.60 1.60
CA SER A 156 7.10 10.97 2.08
C SER A 156 7.23 10.53 3.54
N THR A 157 6.17 9.96 4.15
CA THR A 157 6.23 9.37 5.50
C THR A 157 6.89 8.00 5.54
N ALA A 158 7.01 7.33 4.39
CA ALA A 158 7.57 5.99 4.30
C ALA A 158 9.05 5.96 4.73
N GLY A 159 9.55 4.79 5.13
CA GLY A 159 10.94 4.50 5.44
C GLY A 159 11.72 3.93 4.24
N GLY A 160 12.71 3.08 4.52
CA GLY A 160 13.43 2.25 3.53
C GLY A 160 14.42 2.97 2.61
N LEU A 161 15.07 2.20 1.72
CA LEU A 161 15.87 2.76 0.63
C LEU A 161 14.91 3.32 -0.41
N LYS A 162 14.89 4.64 -0.52
CA LYS A 162 13.97 5.38 -1.41
C LYS A 162 14.07 4.89 -2.84
N ILE A 163 12.91 4.69 -3.48
CA ILE A 163 12.79 4.21 -4.87
C ILE A 163 13.68 4.98 -5.86
N PHE A 164 13.92 6.27 -5.60
CA PHE A 164 14.82 7.11 -6.38
C PHE A 164 16.22 6.51 -6.54
N ARG A 165 16.77 5.84 -5.51
CA ARG A 165 18.11 5.25 -5.55
C ARG A 165 18.23 4.07 -6.51
N PHE A 166 17.12 3.46 -6.91
CA PHE A 166 17.07 2.42 -7.95
C PHE A 166 16.83 2.98 -9.35
N GLN A 167 16.59 4.29 -9.48
CA GLN A 167 16.33 4.98 -10.74
C GLN A 167 17.51 5.82 -11.25
N VAL A 168 18.60 5.92 -10.47
CA VAL A 168 19.83 6.63 -10.83
C VAL A 168 20.76 5.71 -11.62
#